data_AF-A0AAW2J3E7-F1
#
_entry.id   AF-A0AAW2J3E7-F1
#
_cell.length_a   1.000
_cell.length_b   1.000
_cell.length_c   1.000
_cell.angle_alpha   90.00
_cell.angle_beta   90.00
_cell.angle_gamma   90.00
#
_symmetry.space_group_name_H-M   'P 1'
#
loop_
_entity.id
_entity.type
_entity.pdbx_description
1 polymer ?
#
loop_
_entity_poly.entity_id
_entity_poly.type
_entity_poly.pdbx_seq_one_letter_code
_entity_poly.pdbx_strand_id
1 'polypeptide(L)'
;MVGEQFIHCRIGNKRTSSNYLISVVYGECDPIRRRLVWGDLLTISAAIVDSPWCALGDFNIVIDESESCGGTAEVSHAMAEFREFIRDAGLIHLPFTGCPFTWHNCSSEHRSLWRR
;
A
#
# COMPACT_ATOMS: atom_id res chain seq x y z
N MET A 1 -10.64 -5.58 13.20
CA MET A 1 -10.28 -6.86 12.56
C MET A 1 -8.77 -6.88 12.41
N VAL A 2 -8.13 -7.98 12.75
CA VAL A 2 -6.68 -8.16 12.58
C VAL A 2 -6.51 -9.28 11.56
N GLY A 3 -5.90 -8.95 10.43
CA GLY A 3 -5.37 -9.93 9.49
C GLY A 3 -3.93 -10.24 9.84
N GLU A 4 -3.33 -11.21 9.15
CA GLU A 4 -1.92 -11.57 9.37
C GLU A 4 -0.99 -10.36 9.14
N GLN A 5 -1.35 -9.52 8.17
CA GLN A 5 -0.50 -8.45 7.64
C GLN A 5 -1.20 -7.09 7.57
N PHE A 6 -2.31 -6.95 8.29
CA PHE A 6 -2.95 -5.65 8.43
C PHE A 6 -3.81 -5.57 9.69
N ILE A 7 -4.02 -4.34 10.15
CA ILE A 7 -5.01 -4.02 11.18
C ILE A 7 -6.08 -3.15 10.54
N HIS A 8 -7.31 -3.62 10.55
CA HIS A 8 -8.47 -2.87 10.08
C HIS A 8 -9.31 -2.38 11.26
N CYS A 9 -9.52 -1.08 11.37
CA CYS A 9 -10.30 -0.49 12.46
C CYS A 9 -11.15 0.70 12.02
N ARG A 10 -12.12 1.03 12.87
CA ARG A 10 -12.99 2.19 12.70
C ARG A 10 -12.48 3.33 13.57
N ILE A 11 -12.24 4.48 12.96
CA ILE A 11 -11.88 5.72 13.63
C ILE A 11 -13.11 6.62 13.68
N GLY A 12 -13.48 7.05 14.89
CA GLY A 12 -14.55 8.04 15.11
C GLY A 12 -13.99 9.43 15.35
N ASN A 13 -14.47 10.42 14.61
CA ASN A 13 -14.21 11.83 14.89
C ASN A 13 -15.29 12.38 15.82
N LYS A 14 -14.95 12.61 17.09
CA LYS A 14 -15.90 13.11 18.10
C LYS A 14 -16.42 14.52 17.81
N ARG A 15 -15.66 15.35 17.10
CA ARG A 15 -16.05 16.74 16.79
C ARG A 15 -17.11 16.79 15.69
N THR A 16 -16.99 15.94 14.68
CA THR A 16 -17.90 15.92 13.52
C THR A 16 -18.92 14.80 13.59
N SER A 17 -18.85 13.93 14.60
CA SER A 17 -19.62 12.69 14.73
C SER A 17 -19.51 11.75 13.51
N SER A 18 -18.43 11.89 12.74
CA SER A 18 -18.18 11.09 11.52
C SER A 18 -17.35 9.86 11.84
N ASN A 19 -17.51 8.80 11.03
CA ASN A 19 -16.74 7.58 11.14
C ASN A 19 -15.96 7.32 9.85
N TYR A 20 -14.74 6.81 10.03
CA TYR A 20 -13.83 6.44 8.96
C TYR A 20 -13.31 5.05 9.21
N LEU A 21 -12.95 4.35 8.14
CA LEU A 21 -12.28 3.07 8.21
C LEU A 21 -10.82 3.26 7.81
N ILE A 22 -9.95 2.54 8.51
CA ILE A 22 -8.53 2.50 8.20
C ILE A 22 -8.07 1.06 8.15
N SER A 23 -7.26 0.73 7.16
CA SER A 23 -6.45 -0.48 7.13
C SER A 23 -4.99 -0.06 7.19
N VAL A 24 -4.31 -0.41 8.29
CA VAL A 24 -2.85 -0.25 8.41
C VAL A 24 -2.22 -1.54 7.93
N VAL A 25 -1.48 -1.48 6.82
CA VAL A 25 -1.01 -2.64 6.05
C VAL A 25 0.51 -2.78 6.18
N TYR A 26 0.97 -4.02 6.30
CA TYR A 26 2.35 -4.43 6.05
C TYR A 26 2.34 -5.43 4.90
N GLY A 27 2.61 -4.98 3.69
CA GLY A 27 2.65 -5.82 2.51
C GLY A 27 3.79 -6.83 2.61
N GLU A 28 3.52 -8.08 2.26
CA GLU A 28 4.54 -9.13 2.29
C GLU A 28 5.65 -8.89 1.26
N CYS A 29 6.87 -9.29 1.63
CA CYS A 29 8.01 -9.28 0.70
C CYS A 29 7.87 -10.39 -0.35
N ASP A 30 7.22 -11.49 0.02
CA ASP A 30 6.92 -12.60 -0.88
C ASP A 30 5.72 -12.26 -1.80
N PRO A 31 5.88 -12.29 -3.14
CA PRO A 31 4.82 -11.91 -4.06
C PRO A 31 3.55 -12.77 -3.94
N ILE A 32 3.68 -14.07 -3.62
CA ILE A 32 2.53 -14.97 -3.51
C ILE A 32 1.74 -14.63 -2.26
N ARG A 33 2.40 -14.46 -1.11
CA ARG A 33 1.73 -14.07 0.14
C ARG A 33 1.14 -12.68 0.04
N ARG A 34 1.81 -11.76 -0.66
CA ARG A 34 1.29 -10.39 -0.86
C ARG A 34 -0.04 -10.38 -1.61
N ARG A 35 -0.26 -11.30 -2.56
CA ARG A 35 -1.58 -11.46 -3.22
C ARG A 35 -2.69 -11.86 -2.26
N LEU A 36 -2.37 -12.62 -1.21
CA LEU A 36 -3.36 -12.97 -0.18
C LEU A 36 -3.78 -11.71 0.58
N VAL A 37 -2.82 -10.84 0.92
CA VAL A 37 -3.12 -9.53 1.54
C VAL A 37 -4.03 -8.68 0.65
N TRP A 38 -3.79 -8.64 -0.66
CA TRP A 38 -4.68 -7.96 -1.60
C TRP A 38 -6.08 -8.55 -1.61
N GLY A 39 -6.21 -9.89 -1.63
CA GLY A 39 -7.50 -10.57 -1.57
C GLY A 39 -8.30 -10.26 -0.30
N ASP A 40 -7.63 -10.22 0.85
CA ASP A 40 -8.27 -9.84 2.12
C ASP A 40 -8.73 -8.38 2.10
N LEU A 41 -7.90 -7.47 1.58
CA LEU A 41 -8.26 -6.06 1.47
C LEU A 41 -9.38 -5.81 0.45
N LEU A 42 -9.45 -6.58 -0.64
CA LEU A 42 -10.57 -6.55 -1.59
C LEU A 42 -11.86 -7.06 -0.94
N THR A 43 -11.77 -8.08 -0.10
CA THR A 43 -12.92 -8.57 0.69
C THR A 43 -13.43 -7.49 1.65
N ILE A 44 -12.52 -6.75 2.29
CA ILE A 44 -12.87 -5.59 3.11
C ILE A 44 -13.52 -4.51 2.26
N SER A 45 -12.93 -4.13 1.13
CA SER A 45 -13.46 -3.12 0.20
C SER A 45 -14.90 -3.42 -0.21
N ALA A 46 -15.18 -4.67 -0.61
CA ALA A 46 -16.51 -5.12 -1.00
C ALA A 46 -17.54 -5.07 0.14
N ALA A 47 -17.09 -5.16 1.41
CA ALA A 47 -17.97 -5.11 2.57
C ALA A 47 -18.30 -3.68 3.03
N ILE A 48 -17.55 -2.67 2.58
CA ILE A 48 -17.59 -1.31 3.12
C ILE A 48 -17.92 -0.23 2.08
N VAL A 49 -18.53 -0.62 0.96
CA VAL A 49 -18.78 0.20 -0.26
C VAL A 49 -19.19 1.65 0.00
N ASP A 50 -20.01 1.91 1.02
CA ASP A 50 -20.53 3.26 1.32
C ASP A 50 -19.79 3.98 2.47
N SER A 51 -18.63 3.48 2.90
CA SER A 51 -17.86 4.04 4.02
C SER A 51 -16.53 4.61 3.56
N PRO A 52 -16.14 5.82 4.03
CA PRO A 52 -14.82 6.37 3.70
C PRO A 52 -13.73 5.48 4.31
N TRP A 53 -12.83 5.01 3.45
CA TRP A 53 -11.78 4.06 3.80
C TRP A 53 -10.42 4.53 3.32
N CYS A 54 -9.40 4.34 4.15
CA CYS A 54 -8.00 4.57 3.81
C CYS A 54 -7.18 3.31 4.07
N ALA A 55 -6.48 2.82 3.06
CA ALA A 55 -5.43 1.82 3.20
C ALA A 55 -4.07 2.52 3.21
N LEU A 56 -3.27 2.31 4.25
CA LEU A 56 -1.97 2.96 4.42
C LEU A 56 -0.99 2.06 5.15
N GLY A 57 0.30 2.31 5.01
CA GLY A 57 1.35 1.52 5.65
C GLY A 57 2.50 1.26 4.69
N ASP A 58 3.25 0.20 4.94
CA ASP A 58 4.33 -0.25 4.07
C ASP A 58 3.77 -1.35 3.17
N PHE A 59 3.70 -1.12 1.85
CA PHE A 59 3.18 -2.11 0.92
C PHE A 59 4.25 -3.03 0.32
N ASN A 60 5.55 -2.77 0.59
CA ASN A 60 6.69 -3.48 0.01
C ASN A 60 6.67 -3.59 -1.54
N ILE A 61 5.99 -2.65 -2.19
CA ILE A 61 5.91 -2.54 -3.65
C ILE A 61 5.68 -1.07 -4.03
N VAL A 62 6.34 -0.62 -5.11
CA VAL A 62 6.15 0.71 -5.68
C VAL A 62 5.05 0.68 -6.75
N ILE A 63 4.36 1.79 -6.98
CA ILE A 63 3.30 1.86 -8.00
C ILE A 63 3.93 2.03 -9.38
N ASP A 64 4.94 2.91 -9.48
CA ASP A 64 5.60 3.26 -10.74
C ASP A 64 7.12 3.23 -10.61
N GLU A 65 7.81 3.11 -11.75
CA GLU A 65 9.27 3.05 -11.78
C GLU A 65 9.91 4.33 -11.21
N SER A 66 9.24 5.47 -11.40
CA SER A 66 9.65 6.77 -10.86
C SER A 66 9.72 6.82 -9.34
N GLU A 67 9.09 5.86 -8.66
CA GLU A 67 9.14 5.72 -7.20
C GLU A 67 10.32 4.85 -6.74
N SER A 68 11.23 4.49 -7.64
CA SER A 68 12.44 3.73 -7.33
C SER A 68 13.69 4.34 -7.97
N CYS A 69 14.85 4.18 -7.34
CA CYS A 69 16.14 4.64 -7.86
C CYS A 69 17.27 3.64 -7.52
N GLY A 70 18.25 3.52 -8.43
CA GLY A 70 19.46 2.72 -8.25
C GLY A 70 19.37 1.24 -8.65
N GLY A 71 18.23 0.80 -9.19
CA GLY A 71 18.01 -0.55 -9.74
C GLY A 71 17.70 -0.53 -11.24
N THR A 72 17.49 -1.71 -11.84
CA THR A 72 16.92 -1.81 -13.19
C THR A 72 15.46 -1.39 -13.14
N ALA A 73 15.14 -0.25 -13.76
CA ALA A 73 13.78 0.24 -13.94
C ALA A 73 13.07 -0.65 -14.96
N GLU A 74 12.33 -1.63 -14.47
CA GLU A 74 11.40 -2.42 -15.27
C GLU A 74 10.08 -2.53 -14.52
N VAL A 75 8.97 -2.24 -15.21
CA VAL A 75 7.62 -2.53 -14.75
C VAL A 75 7.54 -4.03 -14.48
N SER A 76 7.68 -4.39 -13.21
CA SER A 76 7.54 -5.78 -12.81
C SER A 76 6.06 -6.19 -12.84
N HIS A 77 5.83 -7.48 -13.06
CA HIS A 77 4.50 -8.07 -12.94
C HIS A 77 3.83 -7.71 -11.60
N ALA A 78 4.60 -7.64 -10.51
CA ALA A 78 4.11 -7.26 -9.18
C ALA A 78 3.58 -5.81 -9.12
N MET A 79 4.15 -4.87 -9.89
CA MET A 79 3.66 -3.49 -9.96
C MET A 79 2.32 -3.44 -10.70
N ALA A 80 2.17 -4.22 -11.78
CA ALA A 80 0.91 -4.32 -12.50
C ALA A 80 -0.20 -4.89 -11.60
N GLU A 81 0.09 -5.96 -10.86
CA GLU A 81 -0.86 -6.53 -9.88
C GLU A 81 -1.24 -5.53 -8.78
N PHE A 82 -0.28 -4.72 -8.32
CA PHE A 82 -0.58 -3.69 -7.32
C PHE A 82 -1.49 -2.58 -7.88
N ARG A 83 -1.28 -2.16 -9.14
CA ARG A 83 -2.18 -1.22 -9.81
C ARG A 83 -3.59 -1.80 -10.01
N GLU A 84 -3.70 -3.09 -10.35
CA GLU A 84 -4.99 -3.77 -10.44
C GLU A 84 -5.69 -3.82 -9.08
N PHE A 85 -4.97 -4.17 -8.02
CA PHE A 85 -5.51 -4.12 -6.66
C PHE A 85 -6.05 -2.72 -6.30
N ILE A 86 -5.29 -1.66 -6.57
CA ILE A 86 -5.72 -0.27 -6.29
C ILE A 86 -7.02 0.03 -7.05
N ARG A 87 -7.07 -0.31 -8.34
CA ARG A 87 -8.24 -0.13 -9.21
C ARG A 87 -9.45 -0.90 -8.67
N ASP A 88 -9.29 -2.20 -8.42
CA ASP A 88 -10.37 -3.11 -8.05
C ASP A 88 -10.89 -2.82 -6.64
N ALA A 89 -10.03 -2.30 -5.76
CA ALA A 89 -10.41 -1.83 -4.43
C ALA A 89 -11.10 -0.45 -4.44
N GLY A 90 -11.16 0.24 -5.60
CA GLY A 90 -11.70 1.60 -5.72
C GLY A 90 -10.84 2.66 -5.01
N LEU A 91 -9.55 2.39 -4.83
CA LEU A 91 -8.63 3.28 -4.13
C LEU A 91 -8.04 4.33 -5.08
N ILE A 92 -7.73 5.50 -4.51
CA ILE A 92 -7.02 6.57 -5.21
C ILE A 92 -5.68 6.78 -4.51
N HIS A 93 -4.59 6.72 -5.28
CA HIS A 93 -3.27 7.06 -4.75
C HIS A 93 -3.22 8.54 -4.39
N LEU A 94 -2.93 8.83 -3.11
CA LEU A 94 -2.82 10.20 -2.62
C LEU A 94 -1.49 10.85 -3.06
N PRO A 95 -1.52 12.08 -3.59
CA PRO A 95 -0.29 12.82 -3.86
C PRO A 95 0.43 13.15 -2.54
N PHE A 96 1.74 13.32 -2.62
CA PHE A 96 2.58 13.69 -1.48
C PHE A 96 3.48 14.87 -1.83
N THR A 97 4.02 15.51 -0.80
CA THR A 97 5.04 16.55 -0.91
C THR A 97 6.16 16.23 0.06
N GLY A 98 7.43 16.38 -0.36
CA GLY A 98 8.60 16.12 0.48
C GLY A 98 9.54 15.09 -0.12
N CYS A 99 10.12 14.24 0.73
CA CYS A 99 11.07 13.21 0.31
C CYS A 99 10.39 12.15 -0.57
N PRO A 100 10.87 11.91 -1.81
CA PRO A 100 10.23 10.99 -2.74
C PRO A 100 10.40 9.51 -2.42
N PHE A 101 11.29 9.17 -1.48
CA PHE A 101 11.58 7.80 -1.09
C PHE A 101 11.36 7.64 0.43
N THR A 102 10.81 6.51 0.84
CA THR A 102 10.56 6.17 2.25
C THR A 102 11.49 5.06 2.75
N TRP A 103 12.14 4.34 1.84
CA TRP A 103 13.00 3.20 2.13
C TRP A 103 14.33 3.25 1.38
N HIS A 104 15.38 2.76 2.04
CA HIS A 104 16.71 2.59 1.48
C HIS A 104 17.32 1.26 1.91
N ASN A 105 18.09 0.61 1.04
CA ASN A 105 18.70 -0.69 1.35
C ASN A 105 19.95 -0.61 2.25
N CYS A 106 20.32 0.57 2.75
CA CYS A 106 21.54 0.82 3.52
C CYS A 106 22.84 0.31 2.87
N SER A 107 22.88 0.05 1.55
CA SER A 107 24.07 -0.50 0.91
C SER A 107 25.17 0.55 0.83
N SER A 108 26.37 0.17 1.29
CA SER A 108 27.59 0.97 1.20
C SER A 108 28.30 0.87 -0.16
N GLU A 109 27.83 0.02 -1.07
CA GLU A 109 28.43 -0.20 -2.39
C GLU A 109 27.71 0.62 -3.49
N HIS A 110 28.26 0.61 -4.71
CA HIS A 110 27.80 1.34 -5.90
C HIS A 110 26.33 1.08 -6.36
N ARG A 111 25.53 0.33 -5.61
CA ARG A 111 24.10 0.05 -5.87
C ARG A 111 23.23 0.31 -4.64
N SER A 112 23.18 1.57 -4.21
CA SER A 112 22.16 2.02 -3.26
C SER A 112 20.79 1.98 -3.92
N LEU A 113 19.85 1.24 -3.32
CA LEU A 113 18.47 1.14 -3.79
C LEU A 113 17.57 1.99 -2.91
N TRP A 114 16.79 2.84 -3.54
CA TRP A 114 15.80 3.71 -2.90
C TRP A 114 14.42 3.38 -3.44
N ARG A 115 13.43 3.34 -2.54
CA ARG A 115 12.03 3.08 -2.88
C ARG A 115 11.13 4.01 -2.10
N ARG A 116 10.01 4.37 -2.72
CA ARG A 116 8.92 5.02 -2.03
C ARG A 116 8.09 4.03 -1.21
#